data_AF-A0A4C1WSG5-F1
#
_entry.id   AF-A0A4C1WSG5-F1
#
_cell.length_a   1.000
_cell.length_b   1.000
_cell.length_c   1.000
_cell.angle_alpha   90.00
_cell.angle_beta   90.00
_cell.angle_gamma   90.00
#
_symmetry.space_group_name_H-M   'P 1'
#
loop_
_entity.id
_entity.type
_entity.pdbx_description
1 polymer ?
#
loop_
_entity_poly.entity_id
_entity_poly.type
_entity_poly.pdbx_seq_one_letter_code
_entity_poly.pdbx_strand_id
1 'polypeptide(L)'
;MFANHTQLHLVAVHPPPDKKSHLMQHPCAGDDLPCSHVCTQTAHSPILQKINQENESHLYTCLCPPAFFLDNERCTRMAECTFQTFYCHSSNTCFHNSKRCDGVKDCRGGEDEDRCDGE
;
A
#
# COMPACT_ATOMS: atom_id res chain seq x y z
N MET A 1 -14.92 -7.41 -11.42
CA MET A 1 -13.71 -7.95 -10.76
C MET A 1 -12.65 -8.13 -11.82
N PHE A 2 -11.46 -7.55 -11.61
CA PHE A 2 -10.33 -7.76 -12.50
C PHE A 2 -9.61 -9.06 -12.11
N ALA A 3 -9.09 -9.81 -13.09
CA ALA A 3 -8.34 -11.03 -12.82
C ALA A 3 -7.01 -10.72 -12.10
N ASN A 4 -6.45 -11.67 -11.35
CA ASN A 4 -5.19 -11.50 -10.60
C ASN A 4 -3.97 -11.08 -11.45
N HIS A 5 -4.02 -11.19 -12.78
CA HIS A 5 -2.94 -10.80 -13.70
C HIS A 5 -3.22 -9.48 -14.44
N THR A 6 -4.16 -8.67 -13.96
CA THR A 6 -4.48 -7.40 -14.60
C THR A 6 -3.36 -6.40 -14.37
N GLN A 7 -2.74 -5.94 -15.45
CA GLN A 7 -1.73 -4.88 -15.40
C GLN A 7 -2.42 -3.52 -15.62
N LEU A 8 -2.24 -2.60 -14.67
CA LEU A 8 -2.66 -1.21 -14.82
C LEU A 8 -1.53 -0.42 -15.48
N HIS A 9 -1.70 -0.05 -16.75
CA HIS A 9 -0.76 0.81 -17.46
C HIS A 9 -1.20 2.28 -17.28
N LEU A 10 -0.45 3.04 -16.49
CA LEU A 10 -0.67 4.47 -16.31
C LEU A 10 0.16 5.24 -17.32
N VAL A 11 -0.51 5.95 -18.24
CA VAL A 11 0.13 6.91 -19.15
C VAL A 11 -0.17 8.30 -18.64
N ALA A 12 0.85 9.01 -18.14
CA ALA A 12 0.70 10.41 -17.80
C ALA A 12 0.56 11.24 -19.08
N VAL A 13 -0.45 12.10 -19.14
CA VAL A 13 -0.69 12.98 -20.29
C VAL A 13 0.14 14.27 -20.17
N HIS A 14 0.65 14.72 -21.32
CA HIS A 14 1.22 16.06 -21.51
C HIS A 14 0.26 16.85 -22.43
N PRO A 15 -0.03 18.14 -22.18
CA PRO A 15 0.55 19.00 -21.15
C PRO A 15 0.00 18.73 -19.74
N PRO A 16 0.75 19.10 -18.68
CA PRO A 16 0.27 19.06 -17.31
C PRO A 16 -1.05 19.82 -17.14
N PRO A 17 -1.88 19.49 -16.14
CA PRO A 17 -3.11 20.23 -15.87
C PRO A 17 -2.82 21.71 -15.60
N ASP A 18 -3.77 22.58 -15.95
CA ASP A 18 -3.68 24.02 -15.68
C ASP A 18 -3.44 24.28 -14.18
N LYS A 19 -2.64 25.30 -13.84
CA LYS A 19 -2.35 25.70 -12.46
C LYS A 19 -3.60 26.06 -11.64
N LYS A 20 -4.70 26.42 -12.30
CA LYS A 20 -6.01 26.73 -11.68
C LYS A 20 -6.90 25.50 -11.53
N SER A 21 -6.50 24.34 -12.05
CA SER A 21 -7.26 23.10 -11.91
C SER A 21 -7.33 22.69 -10.43
N HIS A 22 -8.48 22.21 -9.98
CA HIS A 22 -8.63 21.60 -8.65
C HIS A 22 -7.72 20.39 -8.45
N LEU A 23 -7.22 19.78 -9.53
CA LEU A 23 -6.19 18.73 -9.47
C LEU A 23 -4.88 19.23 -8.83
N MET A 24 -4.57 20.51 -8.97
CA MET A 24 -3.39 21.14 -8.35
C MET A 24 -3.58 21.42 -6.85
N GLN A 25 -4.81 21.31 -6.34
CA GLN A 25 -5.11 21.41 -4.90
C GLN A 25 -5.05 20.04 -4.21
N HIS A 26 -4.83 18.96 -4.98
CA HIS A 26 -4.73 17.62 -4.42
C HIS A 26 -3.36 17.43 -3.74
N PRO A 27 -3.27 16.74 -2.58
CA PRO A 27 -1.99 16.49 -1.89
C PRO A 27 -0.92 15.86 -2.79
N CYS A 28 -1.31 14.97 -3.72
CA CYS A 28 -0.39 14.37 -4.70
C CYS A 28 0.26 15.37 -5.69
N ALA A 29 -0.23 16.60 -5.78
CA ALA A 29 0.25 17.62 -6.73
C ALA A 29 0.98 18.79 -6.05
N GLY A 30 1.02 18.82 -4.71
CA GLY A 30 1.74 19.85 -3.94
C GLY A 30 3.24 19.60 -3.90
N ASP A 31 4.00 20.59 -3.39
CA ASP A 31 5.47 20.49 -3.24
C ASP A 31 5.87 19.54 -2.08
N ASP A 32 5.02 19.42 -1.06
CA ASP A 32 5.14 18.43 0.02
C ASP A 32 4.60 17.09 -0.47
N LEU A 33 5.36 16.37 -1.32
CA LEU A 33 4.97 15.07 -1.84
C LEU A 33 4.82 14.05 -0.69
N PRO A 34 3.61 13.53 -0.41
CA PRO A 34 3.44 12.53 0.64
C PRO A 34 4.05 11.18 0.22
N CYS A 35 4.08 10.87 -1.07
CA CYS A 35 4.52 9.57 -1.58
C CYS A 35 5.89 9.64 -2.25
N SER A 36 6.73 8.64 -1.99
CA SER A 36 8.04 8.51 -2.66
C SER A 36 8.01 8.13 -4.15
N HIS A 37 6.91 7.52 -4.66
CA HIS A 37 6.84 7.02 -6.04
C HIS A 37 5.51 7.37 -6.73
N VAL A 38 4.42 6.69 -6.39
CA VAL A 38 3.11 6.90 -7.03
C VAL A 38 2.09 7.28 -5.97
N CYS A 39 1.38 8.38 -6.18
CA CYS A 39 0.29 8.85 -5.33
C CYS A 39 -1.02 8.73 -6.11
N THR A 40 -2.00 8.01 -5.56
CA THR A 40 -3.28 7.74 -6.23
C THR A 40 -4.45 8.16 -5.35
N GLN A 41 -5.55 8.56 -5.97
CA GLN A 41 -6.80 8.78 -5.26
C GLN A 41 -7.38 7.42 -4.83
N THR A 42 -7.82 7.33 -3.58
CA THR A 42 -8.60 6.17 -3.13
C THR A 42 -10.02 6.24 -3.67
N ALA A 43 -10.68 5.09 -3.75
CA ALA A 43 -12.07 5.05 -4.14
C ALA A 43 -12.95 5.79 -3.13
N HIS A 44 -13.81 6.69 -3.62
CA HIS A 44 -14.84 7.30 -2.80
C HIS A 44 -15.77 6.22 -2.25
N SER A 45 -15.76 6.03 -0.93
CA SER A 45 -16.74 5.16 -0.25
C SER A 45 -17.98 5.97 0.11
N PRO A 46 -19.16 5.65 -0.45
CA PRO A 46 -20.40 6.35 -0.12
C PRO A 46 -20.82 6.15 1.35
N ILE A 47 -20.21 5.18 2.06
CA ILE A 47 -20.42 4.96 3.49
C ILE A 47 -19.57 5.93 4.33
N LEU A 48 -18.32 6.17 3.96
CA LEU A 48 -17.45 7.11 4.67
C LEU A 48 -17.92 8.57 4.49
N GLN A 49 -18.52 8.90 3.35
CA GLN A 49 -19.11 10.22 3.08
C GLN A 49 -20.34 10.54 3.96
N LYS A 50 -21.01 9.54 4.53
CA LYS A 50 -22.21 9.75 5.38
C LYS A 50 -21.89 9.83 6.87
N ILE A 51 -20.74 9.35 7.32
CA ILE A 51 -20.41 9.21 8.74
C ILE A 51 -19.67 10.45 9.27
N ASN A 52 -18.90 11.16 8.43
CA ASN A 52 -18.15 12.35 8.85
C ASN A 52 -18.42 13.56 7.94
N GLN A 53 -19.18 14.54 8.44
CA GLN A 53 -19.21 15.92 7.94
C GLN A 53 -17.98 16.72 8.41
N GLU A 54 -16.78 16.12 8.37
CA GLU A 54 -15.55 16.82 8.69
C GLU A 54 -14.54 16.58 7.59
N ASN A 55 -14.26 17.67 6.86
CA ASN A 55 -13.18 17.87 5.90
C ASN A 55 -12.90 16.70 4.96
N GLU A 56 -13.32 16.87 3.70
CA GLU A 56 -12.83 16.19 2.47
C GLU A 56 -11.29 16.19 2.42
N SER A 57 -10.66 15.44 3.31
CA SER A 57 -9.26 15.10 3.27
C SER A 57 -9.20 14.09 2.15
N HIS A 58 -9.00 14.62 0.92
CA HIS A 58 -8.93 13.85 -0.31
C HIS A 58 -8.19 12.54 -0.04
N LEU A 59 -8.92 11.45 0.07
CA LEU A 59 -8.38 10.21 0.61
C LEU A 59 -7.45 9.66 -0.48
N TYR A 60 -6.14 9.68 -0.23
CA TYR A 60 -5.12 9.22 -1.18
C TYR A 60 -4.38 8.01 -0.61
N THR A 61 -3.74 7.25 -1.50
CA THR A 61 -2.87 6.14 -1.12
C THR A 61 -1.61 6.14 -1.98
N CYS A 62 -0.49 5.81 -1.34
CA CYS A 62 0.79 5.66 -2.01
C CYS A 62 0.93 4.22 -2.54
N LEU A 63 1.48 4.09 -3.75
CA LEU A 63 1.81 2.80 -4.36
C LEU A 63 3.31 2.74 -4.62
N CYS A 64 3.88 1.55 -4.38
CA CYS A 64 5.28 1.28 -4.65
C CYS A 64 5.46 0.46 -5.94
N PRO A 65 6.57 0.65 -6.66
CA PRO A 65 6.93 -0.22 -7.79
C PRO A 65 7.09 -1.68 -7.35
N PRO A 66 7.10 -2.64 -8.31
CA PRO A 66 7.43 -4.03 -8.01
C PRO A 66 8.76 -4.15 -7.24
N ALA A 67 8.82 -5.09 -6.29
CA ALA A 67 9.95 -5.31 -5.38
C ALA A 67 10.17 -4.23 -4.31
N PHE A 68 9.23 -3.30 -4.12
CA PHE A 68 9.23 -2.32 -3.03
C PHE A 68 7.99 -2.45 -2.15
N PHE A 69 8.18 -2.23 -0.85
CA PHE A 69 7.17 -2.22 0.19
C PHE A 69 6.93 -0.80 0.70
N LEU A 70 5.67 -0.44 0.96
CA LEU A 70 5.29 0.86 1.48
C LEU A 70 5.42 0.88 3.02
N ASP A 71 6.42 1.59 3.53
CA ASP A 71 6.62 1.83 4.96
C ASP A 71 6.54 3.33 5.24
N ASN A 72 5.53 3.75 6.02
CA ASN A 72 5.32 5.16 6.40
C ASN A 72 5.42 6.13 5.20
N GLU A 73 4.61 5.88 4.17
CA GLU A 73 4.57 6.63 2.89
C GLU A 73 5.85 6.56 2.02
N ARG A 74 6.87 5.82 2.47
CA ARG A 74 8.14 5.62 1.75
C ARG A 74 8.28 4.21 1.22
N CYS A 75 8.69 4.09 -0.03
CA CYS A 75 8.96 2.80 -0.64
C CYS A 75 10.36 2.32 -0.25
N THR A 76 10.42 1.16 0.40
CA THR A 76 11.66 0.48 0.78
C THR A 76 11.78 -0.81 0.01
N ARG A 77 13.01 -1.30 -0.24
CA ARG A 77 13.20 -2.55 -0.97
C ARG A 77 12.60 -3.71 -0.17
N MET A 78 11.89 -4.62 -0.84
CA MET A 78 11.37 -5.82 -0.20
C MET A 78 12.51 -6.67 0.34
N ALA A 79 12.33 -7.26 1.53
CA ALA A 79 13.29 -8.19 2.10
C ALA A 79 13.45 -9.43 1.21
N GLU A 80 14.71 -9.85 1.01
CA GLU A 80 15.03 -11.09 0.32
C GLU A 80 14.98 -12.24 1.33
N CYS A 81 13.90 -13.02 1.28
CA CYS A 81 13.76 -14.23 2.09
C CYS A 81 14.46 -15.42 1.42
N THR A 82 14.98 -16.34 2.22
CA THR A 82 15.64 -17.56 1.75
C THR A 82 14.61 -18.69 1.66
N PHE A 83 15.01 -19.85 1.14
CA PHE A 83 14.12 -21.02 1.03
C PHE A 83 13.62 -21.57 2.37
N GLN A 84 14.21 -21.16 3.50
CA GLN A 84 13.82 -21.58 4.85
C GLN A 84 13.00 -20.52 5.58
N THR A 85 12.73 -19.38 4.94
CA THR A 85 12.02 -18.26 5.57
C THR A 85 10.82 -17.82 4.74
N PHE A 86 9.80 -17.32 5.43
CA PHE A 86 8.58 -16.78 4.85
C PHE A 86 8.55 -15.26 5.01
N TYR A 87 7.98 -14.58 4.02
CA TYR A 87 7.89 -13.13 4.00
C TYR A 87 6.67 -12.61 4.76
N CYS A 88 6.90 -11.69 5.69
CA CYS A 88 5.85 -10.94 6.37
C CYS A 88 5.44 -9.73 5.51
N HIS A 89 4.22 -9.77 4.98
CA HIS A 89 3.66 -8.69 4.17
C HIS A 89 3.44 -7.41 4.96
N SER A 90 3.24 -7.48 6.27
CA SER A 90 2.92 -6.30 7.09
C SER A 90 4.16 -5.56 7.61
N SER A 91 5.31 -6.23 7.66
CA SER A 91 6.55 -5.68 8.25
C SER A 91 7.75 -5.65 7.33
N ASN A 92 7.66 -6.20 6.11
CA ASN A 92 8.79 -6.33 5.22
C ASN A 92 9.98 -7.09 5.87
N THR A 93 9.67 -8.14 6.61
CA THR A 93 10.64 -9.00 7.31
C THR A 93 10.47 -10.45 6.89
N CYS A 94 11.42 -11.31 7.23
CA CYS A 94 11.30 -12.74 7.03
C CYS A 94 11.31 -13.46 8.38
N PHE A 95 10.51 -14.51 8.53
CA PHE A 95 10.50 -15.40 9.69
C PHE A 95 10.82 -16.83 9.27
N HIS A 96 11.29 -17.67 10.18
CA HIS A 96 11.70 -19.04 9.85
C HIS A 96 10.49 -19.95 9.61
N ASN A 97 10.61 -20.97 8.76
CA ASN A 97 9.49 -21.90 8.50
C ASN A 97 8.97 -22.58 9.78
N SER A 98 9.86 -22.94 10.70
CA SER A 98 9.48 -23.55 11.99
C SER A 98 8.75 -22.61 12.94
N LYS A 99 8.60 -21.34 12.56
CA LYS A 99 7.94 -20.28 13.33
C LYS A 99 6.54 -19.98 12.82
N ARG A 100 6.08 -20.73 11.82
CA ARG A 100 4.70 -20.64 11.38
C ARG A 100 3.83 -21.40 12.37
N CYS A 101 2.75 -20.77 12.83
CA CYS A 101 1.77 -21.39 13.72
C CYS A 101 2.39 -21.96 15.00
N ASP A 102 3.43 -21.32 15.54
CA ASP A 102 4.13 -21.78 16.74
C ASP A 102 3.54 -21.19 18.04
N GLY A 103 2.48 -20.39 17.90
CA GLY A 103 1.81 -19.69 19.00
C GLY A 103 2.49 -18.37 19.37
N VAL A 104 3.56 -17.97 18.67
CA VAL A 104 4.28 -16.72 18.88
C VAL A 104 4.14 -15.86 17.63
N LYS A 105 3.80 -14.59 17.84
CA LYS A 105 3.74 -13.61 16.76
C LYS A 105 5.14 -13.14 16.39
N ASP A 106 5.67 -13.68 15.30
CA ASP A 106 6.95 -13.32 14.69
C ASP A 106 6.80 -12.25 13.59
N CYS A 107 5.68 -12.19 12.85
CA CYS A 107 5.38 -11.07 11.96
C CYS A 107 4.69 -9.92 12.70
N ARG A 108 4.91 -8.65 12.30
CA ARG A 108 4.22 -7.50 12.93
C ARG A 108 2.70 -7.54 12.76
N GLY A 109 2.21 -8.08 11.65
CA GLY A 109 0.78 -8.28 11.41
C GLY A 109 0.23 -9.48 12.16
N GLY A 110 1.06 -10.47 12.47
CA GLY A 110 0.65 -11.75 13.05
C GLY A 110 0.17 -12.73 11.98
N GLU A 111 0.45 -12.43 10.72
CA GLU A 111 0.07 -13.25 9.57
C GLU A 111 0.72 -14.64 9.57
N ASP A 112 1.79 -14.82 10.34
CA ASP A 112 2.46 -16.08 10.62
C ASP A 112 1.62 -17.03 11.49
N GLU A 113 0.67 -16.48 12.25
CA GLU A 113 -0.26 -17.20 13.14
C GLU A 113 -1.70 -17.21 12.59
N ASP A 114 -1.90 -16.71 11.37
CA ASP A 114 -3.20 -16.72 10.70
C ASP A 114 -3.41 -18.02 9.91
N ARG A 115 -4.64 -18.56 9.95
CA ARG A 115 -5.08 -19.75 9.18
C ARG A 115 -4.27 -21.02 9.47
N CYS A 116 -4.04 -21.31 10.74
CA CYS A 116 -3.37 -22.52 11.23
C CYS A 116 -4.29 -23.77 11.29
N ASP A 117 -5.22 -23.92 10.34
CA ASP A 117 -6.20 -25.01 10.36
C ASP A 117 -5.53 -26.36 10.06
N GLY A 118 -5.19 -27.11 11.13
CA GLY A 118 -4.86 -28.55 11.08
C GLY A 118 -3.39 -28.93 11.04
N GLU A 119 -2.52 -28.28 11.83
CA GLU A 119 -1.17 -28.78 12.16
C GLU A 119 -1.18 -29.75 13.35
#